data_AF-A0A956VA99-F1
#
_entry.id   AF-A0A956VA99-F1
#
_cell.length_a   1.000
_cell.length_b   1.000
_cell.length_c   1.000
_cell.angle_alpha   90.00
_cell.angle_beta   90.00
_cell.angle_gamma   90.00
#
_symmetry.space_group_name_H-M   'P 1'
#
loop_
_entity.id
_entity.type
_entity.pdbx_description
1 polymer ?
#
loop_
_entity_poly.entity_id
_entity_poly.type
_entity_poly.pdbx_seq_one_letter_code
_entity_poly.pdbx_strand_id
1 'polypeptide(L)'
;MSDNPCLTCGACCAYFRASFYWAEIDEAGGTVPTELTQQVSPFMRAMKGTFGEKPRCIALQGEIGKEVSCGIYRQRSSTCREFPVAWENGIANERCDKARVAHGLEPLSPPLDKAA
;
A
#
# COMPACT_ATOMS: atom_id res chain seq x y z
N MET A 1 15.77 13.05 10.09
CA MET A 1 14.44 13.01 9.44
C MET A 1 14.32 11.62 8.87
N SER A 2 13.38 10.81 9.35
CA SER A 2 13.19 9.46 8.81
C SER A 2 12.57 9.57 7.43
N ASP A 3 13.39 9.49 6.39
CA ASP A 3 12.94 9.45 4.99
C ASP A 3 12.15 8.17 4.77
N ASN A 4 10.82 8.23 4.97
CA ASN A 4 9.97 7.08 4.74
C ASN A 4 9.93 6.78 3.23
N PRO A 5 10.54 5.67 2.77
CA PRO A 5 10.64 5.36 1.34
C PRO A 5 9.27 5.11 0.69
N CYS A 6 8.23 4.86 1.48
CA CYS A 6 6.88 4.71 0.98
C CYS A 6 6.29 6.03 0.45
N LEU A 7 6.77 7.19 0.91
CA LEU A 7 6.32 8.51 0.44
C LEU A 7 6.97 8.92 -0.89
N THR A 8 8.00 8.19 -1.34
CA THR A 8 8.69 8.47 -2.60
C THR A 8 8.52 7.37 -3.65
N CYS A 9 8.12 6.14 -3.28
CA CYS A 9 8.00 5.06 -4.26
C CYS A 9 6.58 4.73 -4.73
N GLY A 10 5.60 4.57 -3.83
CA GLY A 10 4.22 4.18 -4.18
C GLY A 10 4.04 2.78 -4.79
N ALA A 11 5.10 1.98 -4.91
CA ALA A 11 5.12 0.73 -5.67
C ALA A 11 4.09 -0.30 -5.17
N CYS A 12 4.00 -0.53 -3.86
CA CYS A 12 3.05 -1.50 -3.29
C CYS A 12 1.58 -1.15 -3.61
N CYS A 13 1.24 0.14 -3.60
CA CYS A 13 -0.11 0.63 -3.93
C CYS A 13 -0.46 0.49 -5.42
N ALA A 14 0.54 0.25 -6.27
CA ALA A 14 0.40 0.03 -7.71
C ALA A 14 0.82 -1.39 -8.14
N TYR A 15 0.89 -2.34 -7.21
CA TYR A 15 1.32 -3.70 -7.52
C TYR A 15 0.42 -4.76 -6.89
N PHE A 16 -0.04 -4.53 -5.65
CA PHE A 16 -0.89 -5.49 -4.96
C PHE A 16 -2.38 -5.15 -5.05
N ARG A 17 -3.21 -6.20 -5.12
CA ARG A 17 -4.64 -6.10 -4.83
C ARG A 17 -4.84 -5.86 -3.35
N ALA A 18 -5.40 -4.72 -2.98
CA ALA A 18 -5.71 -4.39 -1.58
C ALA A 18 -7.11 -4.90 -1.24
N SER A 19 -7.22 -6.18 -0.87
CA SER A 19 -8.47 -6.81 -0.43
C SER A 19 -8.57 -6.92 1.07
N PHE A 20 -9.76 -6.72 1.62
CA PHE A 20 -10.00 -6.69 3.07
C PHE A 20 -11.46 -7.07 3.37
N TYR A 21 -11.78 -7.25 4.66
CA TYR A 21 -13.12 -7.70 5.09
C TYR A 21 -14.18 -6.63 4.77
N TRP A 22 -15.35 -7.06 4.29
CA TRP A 22 -16.37 -6.12 3.82
C TRP A 22 -16.81 -5.09 4.87
N ALA A 23 -16.76 -5.43 6.17
CA ALA A 23 -17.21 -4.54 7.24
C ALA A 23 -16.21 -3.42 7.60
N GLU A 24 -15.03 -3.38 6.98
CA GLU A 24 -14.08 -2.28 7.21
C GLU A 24 -14.47 -0.98 6.49
N ILE A 25 -15.49 -1.01 5.63
CA ILE A 25 -16.01 0.20 4.98
C ILE A 25 -16.92 1.01 5.91
N ASP A 26 -16.99 2.31 5.68
CA ASP A 26 -17.81 3.24 6.47
C ASP A 26 -19.32 2.90 6.49
N GLU A 27 -19.91 2.46 5.37
CA GLU A 27 -21.31 2.01 5.32
C GLU A 27 -21.61 0.77 6.18
N ALA A 28 -20.58 0.03 6.59
CA ALA A 28 -20.68 -1.18 7.41
C ALA A 28 -20.13 -1.01 8.83
N GLY A 29 -19.85 0.23 9.25
CA GLY A 29 -19.33 0.57 10.58
C GLY A 29 -17.80 0.64 10.69
N GLY A 30 -17.08 0.48 9.58
CA GLY A 30 -15.65 0.68 9.50
C GLY A 30 -15.25 2.12 9.17
N THR A 31 -14.09 2.31 8.55
CA THR A 31 -13.55 3.66 8.24
C THR A 31 -13.16 3.87 6.79
N VAL A 32 -13.04 2.79 5.99
CA VAL A 32 -12.62 2.88 4.60
C VAL A 32 -13.77 3.46 3.76
N PRO A 33 -13.56 4.52 2.96
CA PRO A 33 -14.65 5.12 2.20
C PRO A 33 -15.22 4.14 1.17
N THR A 34 -16.51 3.82 1.27
CA THR A 34 -17.16 2.78 0.46
C THR A 34 -17.00 3.06 -1.04
N GLU A 35 -17.09 4.32 -1.45
CA GLU A 35 -17.00 4.78 -2.83
C GLU A 35 -15.65 4.50 -3.49
N LEU A 36 -14.58 4.33 -2.71
CA LEU A 36 -13.24 3.99 -3.19
C LEU A 36 -13.00 2.48 -3.30
N THR A 37 -14.02 1.67 -3.01
CA THR A 37 -13.93 0.21 -2.94
C THR A 37 -14.88 -0.46 -3.91
N GLN A 38 -14.60 -1.71 -4.27
CA GLN A 38 -15.48 -2.57 -5.05
C GLN A 38 -15.68 -3.91 -4.34
N GLN A 39 -16.86 -4.50 -4.51
CA GLN A 39 -17.15 -5.82 -3.98
C GLN A 39 -16.41 -6.89 -4.79
N VAL A 40 -15.76 -7.82 -4.10
CA VAL A 40 -15.07 -8.98 -4.72
C VAL A 40 -15.84 -10.27 -4.45
N SER A 41 -16.43 -10.39 -3.26
CA SER A 41 -17.32 -11.49 -2.86
C SER A 41 -18.30 -10.98 -1.79
N PRO A 42 -19.24 -11.81 -1.29
CA PRO A 42 -20.13 -11.40 -0.20
C PRO A 42 -19.40 -10.92 1.07
N PHE A 43 -18.18 -11.43 1.33
CA PHE A 43 -17.44 -11.12 2.56
C PHE A 43 -16.17 -10.29 2.34
N MET A 44 -15.81 -9.99 1.08
CA MET A 44 -14.57 -9.32 0.73
C MET A 44 -14.80 -8.15 -0.19
N ARG A 45 -14.08 -7.06 0.09
CA ARG A 45 -13.97 -5.89 -0.78
C ARG A 45 -12.51 -5.67 -1.18
N ALA A 46 -12.30 -4.88 -2.21
CA ALA A 46 -10.97 -4.40 -2.59
C ALA A 46 -11.00 -2.91 -2.91
N MET A 47 -9.86 -2.23 -2.72
CA MET A 47 -9.69 -0.87 -3.23
C MET A 47 -9.85 -0.86 -4.76
N LYS A 48 -10.65 0.07 -5.28
CA LYS A 48 -10.83 0.27 -6.73
C LYS A 48 -9.47 0.52 -7.40
N GLY A 49 -9.37 0.05 -8.63
CA GLY A 49 -8.14 0.13 -9.44
C GLY A 49 -7.07 -0.90 -9.06
N THR A 50 -7.17 -1.57 -7.90
CA THR A 50 -6.24 -2.66 -7.55
C THR A 50 -6.69 -4.04 -8.06
N PHE A 51 -7.88 -4.11 -8.65
CA PHE A 51 -8.46 -5.34 -9.21
C PHE A 51 -8.21 -5.38 -10.73
N GLY A 52 -7.14 -6.07 -11.16
CA GLY A 52 -6.79 -6.23 -12.58
C GLY A 52 -5.31 -6.57 -12.81
N GLU A 53 -4.91 -6.67 -14.08
CA GLU A 53 -3.53 -7.02 -14.47
C GLU A 53 -2.50 -5.91 -14.18
N LYS A 54 -2.96 -4.65 -14.12
CA LYS A 54 -2.13 -3.48 -13.82
C LYS A 54 -2.70 -2.72 -12.61
N PRO A 55 -2.53 -3.23 -11.38
CA PRO A 55 -3.09 -2.60 -10.19
C PRO A 55 -2.61 -1.16 -10.02
N ARG A 56 -3.53 -0.24 -9.76
CA ARG A 56 -3.23 1.09 -9.23
C ARG A 56 -4.35 1.53 -8.31
N CYS A 57 -4.07 1.62 -7.02
CA CYS A 57 -5.06 2.03 -6.03
C CYS A 57 -5.60 3.43 -6.36
N ILE A 58 -6.92 3.58 -6.38
CA ILE A 58 -7.60 4.86 -6.62
C ILE A 58 -7.20 5.95 -5.61
N ALA A 59 -6.80 5.56 -4.41
CA ALA A 59 -6.36 6.49 -3.37
C ALA A 59 -4.88 6.89 -3.46
N LEU A 60 -4.10 6.28 -4.37
CA LEU A 60 -2.70 6.63 -4.59
C LEU A 60 -2.61 7.95 -5.35
N GLN A 61 -2.11 8.97 -4.68
CA GLN A 61 -1.83 10.29 -5.26
C GLN A 61 -0.35 10.38 -5.63
N GLY A 62 -0.04 11.18 -6.65
CA GLY A 62 1.32 11.41 -7.12
C GLY A 62 1.85 10.35 -8.10
N GLU A 63 3.16 10.41 -8.32
CA GLU A 63 3.87 9.64 -9.34
C GLU A 63 4.78 8.58 -8.70
N ILE A 64 4.64 7.33 -9.16
CA ILE A 64 5.42 6.19 -8.68
C ILE A 64 6.91 6.48 -8.90
N GLY A 65 7.73 6.25 -7.87
CA GLY A 65 9.17 6.48 -7.93
C GLY A 65 9.62 7.94 -7.76
N LYS A 66 8.68 8.89 -7.57
CA LYS A 66 9.00 10.30 -7.30
C LYS A 66 8.47 10.76 -5.94
N GLU A 67 7.19 11.09 -5.88
CA GLU A 67 6.51 11.57 -4.69
C GLU A 67 5.08 11.07 -4.74
N VAL A 68 4.65 10.44 -3.65
CA VAL A 68 3.32 9.85 -3.52
C VAL A 68 2.74 10.08 -2.14
N SER A 69 1.41 10.01 -2.07
CA SER A 69 0.70 9.96 -0.80
C SER A 69 -0.58 9.13 -0.92
N CYS A 70 -1.14 8.75 0.21
CA CYS A 70 -2.45 8.09 0.26
C CYS A 70 -3.51 9.13 0.61
N GLY A 71 -4.47 9.35 -0.30
CA GLY A 71 -5.58 10.30 -0.08
C GLY A 71 -6.49 9.93 1.09
N ILE A 72 -6.42 8.70 1.59
CA ILE A 72 -7.21 8.20 2.72
C ILE A 72 -6.34 7.63 3.84
N TYR A 73 -5.11 8.15 4.04
CA TYR A 73 -4.11 7.55 4.95
C TYR A 73 -4.65 7.20 6.35
N ARG A 74 -5.52 8.06 6.92
CA ARG A 74 -6.15 7.88 8.23
C ARG A 74 -7.30 6.87 8.23
N GLN A 75 -7.88 6.57 7.07
CA GLN A 75 -9.04 5.71 6.83
C GLN A 75 -8.66 4.41 6.10
N ARG A 76 -7.36 4.08 6.03
CA ARG A 76 -6.87 2.85 5.40
C ARG A 76 -7.47 1.61 6.04
N SER A 77 -7.66 0.57 5.23
CA SER A 77 -8.00 -0.77 5.71
C SER A 77 -6.85 -1.39 6.51
N SER A 78 -7.18 -2.42 7.30
CA SER A 78 -6.24 -3.29 8.02
C SER A 78 -5.08 -3.73 7.13
N THR A 79 -5.38 -4.27 5.94
CA THR A 79 -4.39 -4.77 4.97
C THR A 79 -3.37 -3.72 4.55
N CYS A 80 -3.79 -2.44 4.45
CA CYS A 80 -2.87 -1.36 4.12
C CYS A 80 -2.08 -0.82 5.33
N ARG A 81 -2.58 -1.01 6.56
CA ARG A 81 -1.90 -0.62 7.80
C ARG A 81 -0.87 -1.65 8.25
N GLU A 82 -1.21 -2.92 8.05
CA GLU A 82 -0.42 -4.07 8.48
C GLU A 82 0.68 -4.45 7.47
N PHE A 83 0.73 -3.80 6.30
CA PHE A 83 1.80 -4.02 5.35
C PHE A 83 3.11 -3.41 5.89
N PRO A 84 4.12 -4.22 6.26
CA PRO A 84 5.30 -3.72 6.93
C PRO A 84 6.18 -2.92 5.97
N VAL A 85 6.82 -1.86 6.47
CA VAL A 85 7.81 -1.13 5.68
C VAL A 85 9.10 -1.95 5.62
N ALA A 86 9.77 -2.01 4.46
CA ALA A 86 11.04 -2.73 4.36
C ALA A 86 12.07 -2.11 5.32
N TRP A 87 12.80 -2.97 6.02
CA TRP A 87 13.77 -2.63 7.06
C TRP A 87 13.19 -1.91 8.29
N GLU A 88 11.86 -1.88 8.41
CA GLU A 88 11.22 -1.58 9.68
C GLU A 88 11.69 -2.61 10.70
N ASN A 89 12.22 -2.12 11.82
CA ASN A 89 12.84 -2.95 12.86
C ASN A 89 13.98 -3.86 12.35
N GLY A 90 14.66 -3.49 11.26
CA GLY A 90 15.78 -4.26 10.70
C GLY A 90 15.34 -5.48 9.87
N ILE A 91 14.05 -5.59 9.53
CA ILE A 91 13.51 -6.75 8.83
C ILE A 91 13.27 -6.41 7.36
N ALA A 92 13.89 -7.16 6.45
CA ALA A 92 13.62 -7.03 5.01
C ALA A 92 12.17 -7.38 4.67
N ASN A 93 11.63 -6.77 3.60
CA ASN A 93 10.30 -7.11 3.09
C ASN A 93 10.36 -7.44 1.60
N GLU A 94 10.46 -8.73 1.28
CA GLU A 94 10.51 -9.21 -0.10
C GLU A 94 9.29 -8.82 -0.95
N ARG A 95 8.12 -8.60 -0.32
CA ARG A 95 6.92 -8.13 -1.04
C ARG A 95 7.10 -6.66 -1.47
N CYS A 96 7.75 -5.85 -0.65
CA CYS A 96 8.12 -4.49 -1.01
C CYS A 96 9.10 -4.52 -2.20
N ASP A 97 10.14 -5.35 -2.13
CA ASP A 97 11.15 -5.45 -3.19
C ASP A 97 10.55 -5.91 -4.52
N LYS A 98 9.68 -6.92 -4.51
CA LYS A 98 8.94 -7.37 -5.71
C LYS A 98 8.11 -6.25 -6.33
N ALA A 99 7.41 -5.47 -5.51
CA ALA A 99 6.63 -4.34 -6.00
C ALA A 99 7.52 -3.26 -6.60
N ARG A 100 8.66 -2.93 -5.96
CA ARG A 100 9.62 -1.95 -6.45
C ARG A 100 10.21 -2.36 -7.80
N VAL A 101 10.69 -3.60 -7.92
CA VAL A 101 11.26 -4.14 -9.15
C VAL A 101 10.24 -4.13 -10.30
N ALA A 102 8.99 -4.47 -10.02
CA ALA A 102 7.92 -4.43 -11.03
C ALA A 102 7.65 -3.03 -11.59
N HIS A 103 8.03 -1.98 -10.86
CA HIS A 103 7.94 -0.57 -11.27
C HIS A 103 9.29 0.03 -11.67
N GLY A 104 10.32 -0.80 -11.90
CA GLY A 104 11.65 -0.35 -12.32
C GLY A 104 12.47 0.34 -11.22
N LEU A 105 12.08 0.16 -9.95
CA LEU A 105 12.77 0.70 -8.79
C LEU A 105 13.67 -0.37 -8.16
N GLU A 106 14.86 0.03 -7.70
CA GLU A 106 15.76 -0.87 -6.98
C GLU A 106 15.16 -1.28 -5.61
N PRO A 107 15.38 -2.52 -5.12
CA PRO A 107 15.07 -2.92 -3.76
C PRO A 107 15.61 -1.96 -2.70
N LEU A 108 14.96 -1.88 -1.55
CA LEU A 108 15.46 -1.01 -0.47
C LEU A 108 16.66 -1.68 0.22
N SER A 109 17.68 -0.88 0.51
CA SER A 109 18.81 -1.31 1.34
C SER A 109 18.51 -1.08 2.83
N PRO A 110 19.16 -1.84 3.74
CA PRO A 110 19.10 -1.55 5.16
C PRO A 110 19.54 -0.10 5.45
N PRO A 111 18.90 0.60 6.41
CA PRO A 111 19.39 1.89 6.89
C PRO A 111 20.84 1.79 7.37
N LEU A 112 21.69 2.74 6.95
CA LEU A 112 23.13 2.74 7.24
C LEU A 112 23.44 2.93 8.74
N ASP A 113 22.47 3.40 9.50
CA ASP A 113 22.55 3.88 10.87
C ASP A 113 22.05 2.86 11.93
N LYS A 114 21.81 1.60 11.54
CA LYS A 114 21.48 0.49 12.46
C LYS A 114 22.51 -0.65 12.48
N ALA A 115 23.72 -0.39 12.00
CA ALA A 115 24.87 -1.27 12.17
C ALA A 115 25.79 -0.75 13.31
N ALA A 116 25.24 -0.66 14.53
CA ALA A 116 26.00 -0.42 15.77
C ALA A 116 25.24 -1.01 16.96
#